data_AF-A0A170ANV9-F1
#
_entry.id   AF-A0A170ANV9-F1
#
_cell.length_a   1.000
_cell.length_b   1.000
_cell.length_c   1.000
_cell.angle_alpha   90.00
_cell.angle_beta   90.00
_cell.angle_gamma   90.00
#
_symmetry.space_group_name_H-M   'P 1'
#
loop_
_entity.id
_entity.type
_entity.pdbx_description
1 polymer ?
#
loop_
_entity_poly.entity_id
_entity_poly.type
_entity_poly.pdbx_seq_one_letter_code
_entity_poly.pdbx_strand_id
1 'polypeptide(L)'
;MKIKPPRQAQELSYFSHRESIGKALSSPGIRSNKNTHINCGSSAHKANNVRANVDQMRRQGRWNNTTINGAYLTNLPRELVRSMAGFPTYGRFFYFARAALNPPTSLCEKLIPAIGERQDRLVAKELNPGDPIQPTVAENAFVQVIMMFGKTFIQDSVLMMDFHPCYPVWPHSIFSDPAYLPFKRDILQIEAQEHDPAYTLLQ
;
A
#
# COMPACT_ATOMS: atom_id res chain seq x y z
N MET A 1 0.37 -27.09 25.54
CA MET A 1 1.34 -25.97 25.45
C MET A 1 0.55 -24.66 25.59
N LYS A 2 0.68 -23.91 26.68
CA LYS A 2 -0.05 -22.64 26.85
C LYS A 2 0.62 -21.56 25.99
N ILE A 3 -0.07 -21.12 24.94
CA ILE A 3 0.38 -19.99 24.10
C ILE A 3 0.33 -18.75 24.99
N LYS A 4 1.50 -18.17 25.27
CA LYS A 4 1.61 -16.90 26.02
C LYS A 4 0.86 -15.83 25.22
N PRO A 5 0.01 -15.00 25.85
CA PRO A 5 -0.63 -13.91 25.13
C PRO A 5 0.47 -13.01 24.54
N PRO A 6 0.33 -12.56 23.27
CA PRO A 6 1.28 -11.65 22.68
C PRO A 6 1.40 -10.41 23.57
N ARG A 7 2.64 -9.93 23.75
CA ARG A 7 2.93 -8.71 24.50
C ARG A 7 2.07 -7.60 23.89
N GLN A 8 1.16 -6.99 24.65
CA GLN A 8 0.41 -5.84 24.17
C GLN A 8 1.43 -4.76 23.80
N ALA A 9 1.52 -4.44 22.51
CA ALA A 9 2.30 -3.30 22.05
C ALA A 9 1.56 -2.04 22.53
N GLN A 10 2.24 -1.22 23.35
CA GLN A 10 1.69 0.06 23.76
C GLN A 10 1.70 1.01 22.55
N GLU A 11 0.57 1.70 22.34
CA GLU A 11 0.47 2.71 21.29
C GLU A 11 1.56 3.80 21.49
N LEU A 12 2.13 4.28 20.38
CA LEU A 12 3.11 5.37 20.43
C LEU A 12 2.46 6.61 21.05
N SER A 13 3.17 7.25 21.98
CA SER A 13 2.65 8.47 22.61
C SER A 13 2.50 9.61 21.60
N TYR A 14 1.50 10.46 21.81
CA TYR A 14 1.31 11.67 21.00
C TYR A 14 2.56 12.56 20.96
N PHE A 15 3.27 12.69 22.09
CA PHE A 15 4.50 13.49 22.17
C PHE A 15 5.59 12.92 21.27
N SER A 16 5.81 11.60 21.31
CA SER A 16 6.77 10.92 20.43
C SER A 16 6.42 11.12 18.95
N HIS A 17 5.13 11.01 18.60
CA HIS A 17 4.66 11.24 17.24
C HIS A 17 4.89 12.70 16.78
N ARG A 18 4.50 13.68 17.61
CA ARG A 18 4.68 15.12 17.34
C ARG A 18 6.15 15.51 17.19
N GLU A 19 7.01 14.97 18.05
CA GLU A 19 8.45 15.25 18.04
C GLU A 19 9.09 14.67 16.77
N SER A 20 8.76 13.43 16.42
CA SER A 20 9.24 12.79 15.19
C SER A 20 8.86 13.59 13.94
N ILE A 21 7.60 14.02 13.82
CA ILE A 21 7.18 14.89 12.71
C ILE A 21 7.91 16.23 12.73
N GLY A 22 8.10 16.82 13.92
CA GLY A 22 8.84 18.08 14.06
C GLY A 22 10.27 17.97 13.50
N LYS A 23 10.98 16.89 13.82
CA LYS A 23 12.33 16.60 13.30
C LYS A 23 12.32 16.38 11.79
N ALA A 24 11.35 15.64 11.27
CA ALA A 24 11.20 15.39 9.84
C ALA A 24 10.96 16.69 9.04
N LEU A 25 10.22 17.65 9.61
CA LEU A 25 10.01 18.97 9.00
C LEU A 25 11.23 19.88 9.13
N SER A 26 11.92 19.86 10.26
CA SER A 26 13.09 20.73 10.47
C SER A 26 14.29 20.32 9.62
N SER A 27 14.43 19.03 9.28
CA SER A 27 15.52 18.52 8.45
C SER A 27 15.63 19.23 7.08
N PRO A 28 14.54 19.43 6.30
CA PRO A 28 14.54 20.27 5.10
C PRO A 28 14.31 21.77 5.38
N GLY A 29 14.36 22.23 6.64
CA GLY A 29 14.17 23.64 7.00
C GLY A 29 12.71 24.13 7.03
N ILE A 30 11.73 23.22 7.03
CA ILE A 30 10.31 23.58 7.09
C ILE A 30 9.93 23.92 8.53
N ARG A 31 9.46 25.16 8.74
CA ARG A 31 8.96 25.64 10.03
C ARG A 31 7.44 25.51 10.08
N SER A 32 6.94 24.74 11.04
CA SER A 32 5.50 24.61 11.30
C SER A 32 5.22 24.71 12.79
N ASN A 33 4.13 25.40 13.14
CA ASN A 33 3.56 25.38 14.50
C ASN A 33 2.55 24.24 14.70
N LYS A 34 2.16 23.57 13.60
CA LYS A 34 1.12 22.54 13.53
C LYS A 34 1.69 21.22 13.02
N ASN A 35 2.69 20.67 13.71
CA ASN A 35 3.40 19.45 13.26
C ASN A 35 2.46 18.30 12.89
N THR A 36 1.55 17.93 13.78
CA THR A 36 0.61 16.81 13.58
C THR A 36 -0.57 17.13 12.67
N HIS A 37 -0.86 18.42 12.44
CA HIS A 37 -2.01 18.87 11.66
C HIS A 37 -1.65 19.42 10.26
N ILE A 38 -0.36 19.50 9.91
CA ILE A 38 0.11 20.07 8.64
C ILE A 38 -0.54 19.41 7.42
N ASN A 39 -0.80 18.11 7.49
CA ASN A 39 -1.40 17.32 6.41
C ASN A 39 -2.94 17.28 6.45
N CYS A 40 -3.59 17.87 7.46
CA CYS A 40 -5.05 17.74 7.63
C CYS A 40 -5.82 18.34 6.43
N GLY A 41 -5.31 19.44 5.86
CA GLY A 41 -5.88 20.05 4.67
C GLY A 41 -5.28 19.55 3.36
N SER A 42 -4.13 18.87 3.37
CA SER A 42 -3.33 18.66 2.14
C SER A 42 -4.09 17.85 1.08
N SER A 43 -4.90 16.88 1.50
CA SER A 43 -5.75 16.07 0.62
C SER A 43 -6.78 16.92 -0.13
N ALA A 44 -7.51 17.78 0.58
CA ALA A 44 -8.51 18.67 -0.01
C ALA A 44 -7.88 19.70 -0.96
N HIS A 45 -6.73 20.27 -0.58
CA HIS A 45 -6.00 21.22 -1.45
C HIS A 45 -5.49 20.54 -2.72
N LYS A 46 -4.94 19.32 -2.61
CA LYS A 46 -4.45 18.56 -3.75
C LYS A 46 -5.59 18.18 -4.71
N ALA A 47 -6.71 17.72 -4.18
CA ALA A 47 -7.91 17.40 -4.96
C ALA A 47 -8.47 18.64 -5.68
N ASN A 48 -8.50 19.79 -4.99
CA ASN A 48 -8.92 21.06 -5.59
C ASN A 48 -7.98 21.51 -6.72
N ASN A 49 -6.66 21.40 -6.53
CA ASN A 49 -5.67 21.77 -7.54
C ASN A 49 -5.82 21.00 -8.85
N VAL A 50 -6.20 19.72 -8.78
CA VAL A 50 -6.45 18.90 -9.97
C VAL A 50 -7.90 18.89 -10.44
N ARG A 51 -8.73 19.79 -9.87
CA ARG A 51 -10.16 19.94 -10.19
C ARG A 51 -10.94 18.63 -10.08
N ALA A 52 -10.64 17.84 -9.05
CA ALA A 52 -11.41 16.64 -8.73
C ALA A 52 -12.86 17.00 -8.38
N ASN A 53 -13.78 16.07 -8.65
CA ASN A 53 -15.20 16.25 -8.39
C ASN A 53 -15.48 16.70 -6.93
N VAL A 54 -16.09 17.87 -6.79
CA VAL A 54 -16.41 18.52 -5.51
C VAL A 54 -17.34 17.67 -4.65
N ASP A 55 -18.27 16.92 -5.25
CA ASP A 55 -19.18 16.05 -4.52
C ASP A 55 -18.43 14.84 -3.92
N GLN A 56 -17.41 14.34 -4.60
CA GLN A 56 -16.53 13.32 -4.03
C GLN A 56 -15.65 13.88 -2.90
N MET A 57 -15.14 15.10 -3.05
CA MET A 57 -14.40 15.79 -1.97
C MET A 57 -15.27 15.98 -0.73
N ARG A 58 -16.51 16.47 -0.90
CA ARG A 58 -17.48 16.64 0.19
C ARG A 58 -17.83 15.32 0.87
N ARG A 59 -18.00 14.24 0.09
CA ARG A 59 -18.28 12.90 0.62
C ARG A 59 -17.10 12.35 1.44
N GLN A 60 -15.87 12.48 0.96
CA GLN A 60 -14.67 12.03 1.69
C GLN A 60 -14.40 12.87 2.94
N GLY A 61 -14.56 14.20 2.84
CA GLY A 61 -14.43 15.13 3.96
C GLY A 61 -15.58 15.03 4.97
N ARG A 62 -16.57 14.18 4.71
CA ARG A 62 -17.80 14.02 5.51
C ARG A 62 -18.57 15.33 5.70
N TRP A 63 -18.49 16.23 4.72
CA TRP A 63 -19.21 17.51 4.70
C TRP A 63 -20.67 17.33 4.28
N ASN A 64 -21.01 16.23 3.61
CA ASN A 64 -22.38 15.82 3.31
C ASN A 64 -22.73 14.53 4.09
N ASN A 65 -23.47 14.64 5.18
CA ASN A 65 -23.94 13.51 6.01
C ASN A 65 -25.37 13.04 5.67
N THR A 66 -25.73 13.04 4.39
CA THR A 66 -27.00 12.48 3.93
C THR A 66 -27.02 10.96 4.13
N THR A 67 -28.19 10.38 4.47
CA THR A 67 -28.37 8.92 4.68
C THR A 67 -27.82 8.08 3.53
N ILE A 68 -27.90 8.56 2.29
CA ILE A 68 -27.33 7.90 1.10
C ILE A 68 -25.82 7.63 1.22
N ASN A 69 -25.05 8.56 1.78
CA ASN A 69 -23.59 8.44 1.92
C ASN A 69 -23.19 7.45 3.02
N GLY A 70 -24.00 7.33 4.08
CA GLY A 70 -23.71 6.44 5.21
C GLY A 70 -24.25 5.02 5.04
N ALA A 71 -25.38 4.85 4.36
CA ALA A 71 -26.10 3.56 4.30
C ALA A 71 -26.03 2.86 2.92
N TYR A 72 -25.92 3.60 1.82
CA TYR A 72 -26.10 3.03 0.47
C TYR A 72 -24.85 3.12 -0.41
N LEU A 73 -24.05 4.18 -0.29
CA LEU A 73 -22.83 4.31 -1.09
C LEU A 73 -21.66 3.57 -0.44
N THR A 74 -21.43 2.33 -0.87
CA THR A 74 -20.31 1.48 -0.42
C THR A 74 -19.01 1.70 -1.22
N ASN A 75 -19.11 2.27 -2.42
CA ASN A 75 -17.96 2.46 -3.30
C ASN A 75 -17.09 3.64 -2.86
N LEU A 76 -15.77 3.43 -2.83
CA LEU A 76 -14.80 4.50 -2.61
C LEU A 76 -14.89 5.58 -3.72
N PRO A 77 -14.72 6.87 -3.39
CA PRO A 77 -14.68 7.94 -4.38
C PRO A 77 -13.40 7.83 -5.24
N ARG A 78 -13.44 7.01 -6.30
CA ARG A 78 -12.26 6.59 -7.07
C ARG A 78 -11.49 7.76 -7.68
N GLU A 79 -12.20 8.76 -8.22
CA GLU A 79 -11.59 9.95 -8.80
C GLU A 79 -10.82 10.74 -7.74
N LEU A 80 -11.43 10.91 -6.55
CA LEU A 80 -10.76 11.56 -5.44
C LEU A 80 -9.56 10.76 -4.93
N VAL A 81 -9.70 9.45 -4.71
CA VAL A 81 -8.59 8.59 -4.25
C VAL A 81 -7.40 8.67 -5.21
N ARG A 82 -7.65 8.65 -6.54
CA ARG A 82 -6.63 8.86 -7.57
C ARG A 82 -5.96 10.22 -7.44
N SER A 83 -6.75 11.30 -7.33
CA SER A 83 -6.20 12.66 -7.18
C SER A 83 -5.30 12.82 -5.95
N MET A 84 -5.68 12.22 -4.82
CA MET A 84 -4.90 12.27 -3.58
C MET A 84 -3.56 11.53 -3.74
N ALA A 85 -3.57 10.42 -4.45
CA ALA A 85 -2.37 9.66 -4.81
C ALA A 85 -1.50 10.35 -5.88
N GLY A 86 -1.92 11.50 -6.42
CA GLY A 86 -1.15 12.28 -7.40
C GLY A 86 -1.44 11.91 -8.86
N PHE A 87 -2.45 11.08 -9.09
CA PHE A 87 -2.89 10.70 -10.43
C PHE A 87 -3.91 11.70 -10.99
N PRO A 88 -3.93 11.92 -12.32
CA PRO A 88 -5.05 12.56 -12.98
C PRO A 88 -6.41 11.97 -12.62
N THR A 89 -7.43 12.83 -12.62
CA THR A 89 -8.81 12.53 -12.22
C THR A 89 -9.53 11.65 -13.24
N TYR A 90 -9.17 11.75 -14.53
CA TYR A 90 -9.78 10.98 -15.60
C TYR A 90 -9.41 9.50 -15.56
N GLY A 91 -10.35 8.66 -15.97
CA GLY A 91 -10.35 7.20 -15.88
C GLY A 91 -9.34 6.45 -16.77
N ARG A 92 -8.22 7.06 -17.16
CA ARG A 92 -7.17 6.33 -17.87
C ARG A 92 -6.37 5.44 -16.91
N PHE A 93 -5.67 4.49 -17.51
CA PHE A 93 -4.72 3.64 -16.81
C PHE A 93 -3.40 4.38 -16.64
N PHE A 94 -2.75 4.19 -15.48
CA PHE A 94 -1.39 4.63 -15.25
C PHE A 94 -0.48 3.43 -15.42
N TYR A 95 0.56 3.62 -16.23
CA TYR A 95 1.58 2.60 -16.41
C TYR A 95 2.58 2.71 -15.26
N PHE A 96 2.61 1.70 -14.41
CA PHE A 96 3.72 1.47 -13.49
C PHE A 96 4.60 0.39 -14.12
N ALA A 97 5.75 0.78 -14.66
CA ALA A 97 6.67 -0.11 -15.36
C ALA A 97 6.98 -1.39 -14.56
N ARG A 98 7.38 -1.26 -13.29
CA ARG A 98 7.60 -2.39 -12.39
C ARG A 98 6.39 -3.27 -12.09
N ALA A 99 5.16 -2.80 -12.31
CA ALA A 99 3.97 -3.61 -12.11
C ALA A 99 3.72 -4.59 -13.27
N ALA A 100 4.44 -4.44 -14.40
CA ALA A 100 4.32 -5.32 -15.55
C ALA A 100 4.79 -6.76 -15.27
N LEU A 101 5.66 -6.95 -14.28
CA LEU A 101 6.20 -8.26 -13.91
C LEU A 101 5.76 -8.63 -12.49
N ASN A 102 5.15 -9.80 -12.33
CA ASN A 102 4.87 -10.35 -11.02
C ASN A 102 6.15 -10.96 -10.42
N PRO A 103 6.43 -10.73 -9.13
CA PRO A 103 7.54 -11.41 -8.46
C PRO A 103 7.31 -12.93 -8.41
N PRO A 104 8.38 -13.75 -8.43
CA PRO A 104 8.25 -15.19 -8.32
C PRO A 104 7.49 -15.60 -7.06
N THR A 105 6.53 -16.53 -7.18
CA THR A 105 5.71 -17.00 -6.05
C THR A 105 6.57 -17.50 -4.88
N SER A 106 7.64 -18.24 -5.18
CA SER A 106 8.58 -18.76 -4.18
C SER A 106 9.29 -17.65 -3.39
N LEU A 107 9.47 -16.47 -4.00
CA LEU A 107 10.05 -15.31 -3.34
C LEU A 107 9.03 -14.62 -2.43
N CYS A 108 7.78 -14.49 -2.87
CA CYS A 108 6.69 -13.96 -2.05
C CYS A 108 6.41 -14.83 -0.82
N GLU A 109 6.44 -16.15 -0.98
CA GLU A 109 6.29 -17.12 0.12
C GLU A 109 7.42 -16.99 1.15
N LYS A 110 8.66 -16.81 0.68
CA LYS A 110 9.83 -16.59 1.57
C LYS A 110 9.78 -15.26 2.32
N LEU A 111 9.17 -14.22 1.75
CA LEU A 111 9.11 -12.89 2.37
C LEU A 111 8.25 -12.90 3.65
N ILE A 112 7.08 -13.53 3.59
CA ILE A 112 6.15 -13.59 4.73
C ILE A 112 5.57 -15.01 4.85
N PRO A 113 6.36 -15.99 5.36
CA PRO A 113 5.96 -17.41 5.37
C PRO A 113 4.62 -17.67 6.07
N ALA A 114 4.37 -16.97 7.18
CA ALA A 114 3.14 -17.11 7.96
C ALA A 114 1.86 -16.75 7.16
N ILE A 115 1.97 -15.94 6.10
CA ILE A 115 0.85 -15.57 5.25
C ILE A 115 0.52 -16.69 4.27
N GLY A 116 1.53 -17.39 3.74
CA GLY A 116 1.33 -18.60 2.93
C GLY A 116 0.63 -19.70 3.73
N GLU A 117 1.13 -20.00 4.93
CA GLU A 117 0.50 -20.97 5.83
C GLU A 117 -0.96 -20.61 6.17
N ARG A 118 -1.25 -19.32 6.35
CA ARG A 118 -2.61 -18.84 6.59
C ARG A 118 -3.49 -19.03 5.35
N GLN A 119 -3.00 -18.71 4.16
CA GLN A 119 -3.72 -18.90 2.91
C GLN A 119 -4.06 -20.38 2.69
N ASP A 120 -3.12 -21.30 2.90
CA ASP A 120 -3.36 -22.75 2.75
C ASP A 120 -4.44 -23.24 3.70
N ARG A 121 -4.44 -22.76 4.96
CA ARG A 121 -5.47 -23.09 5.94
C ARG A 121 -6.85 -22.55 5.56
N LEU A 122 -6.92 -21.39 4.93
CA LEU A 122 -8.18 -20.82 4.46
C LEU A 122 -8.73 -21.64 3.29
N VAL A 123 -7.87 -22.01 2.33
CA VAL A 123 -8.24 -22.89 1.20
C VAL A 123 -8.71 -24.25 1.71
N ALA A 124 -7.99 -24.85 2.67
CA ALA A 124 -8.39 -26.14 3.26
C ALA A 124 -9.76 -26.08 3.96
N LYS A 125 -10.13 -24.95 4.56
CA LYS A 125 -11.46 -24.74 5.17
C LYS A 125 -12.56 -24.62 4.13
N GLU A 126 -12.33 -23.90 3.04
CA GLU A 126 -13.28 -23.81 1.93
C GLU A 126 -13.57 -25.18 1.29
N LEU A 127 -12.55 -26.05 1.24
CA LEU A 127 -12.68 -27.41 0.71
C LEU A 127 -13.37 -28.40 1.67
N ASN A 128 -13.57 -28.04 2.95
CA ASN A 128 -14.21 -28.88 3.96
C ASN A 128 -15.48 -28.20 4.52
N PRO A 129 -16.59 -28.20 3.76
CA PRO A 129 -17.82 -27.48 4.12
C PRO A 129 -18.55 -28.00 5.38
N GLY A 130 -18.07 -29.10 5.98
CA GLY A 130 -18.61 -29.67 7.22
C GLY A 130 -18.07 -29.03 8.51
N ASP A 131 -17.09 -28.11 8.42
CA ASP A 131 -16.55 -27.41 9.58
C ASP A 131 -17.52 -26.27 9.99
N PRO A 132 -18.04 -26.24 11.23
CA PRO A 132 -18.99 -25.21 11.67
C PRO A 132 -18.38 -23.80 11.74
N ILE A 133 -17.05 -23.66 11.60
CA ILE A 133 -16.36 -22.38 11.61
C ILE A 133 -16.27 -21.81 10.19
N GLN A 134 -17.19 -20.90 9.85
CA GLN A 134 -17.14 -20.12 8.61
C GLN A 134 -15.80 -19.37 8.48
N PRO A 135 -15.14 -19.39 7.29
CA PRO A 135 -13.98 -18.55 7.03
C PRO A 135 -14.35 -17.08 7.24
N THR A 136 -13.56 -16.34 8.02
CA THR A 136 -13.89 -14.94 8.26
C THR A 136 -13.50 -14.11 7.04
N VAL A 137 -14.46 -13.40 6.44
CA VAL A 137 -14.23 -12.52 5.27
C VAL A 137 -13.10 -11.53 5.55
N ALA A 138 -12.98 -11.06 6.80
CA ALA A 138 -11.90 -10.18 7.23
C ALA A 138 -10.51 -10.86 7.22
N GLU A 139 -10.39 -12.12 7.64
CA GLU A 139 -9.11 -12.86 7.59
C GLU A 139 -8.70 -13.08 6.13
N ASN A 140 -9.63 -13.50 5.26
CA ASN A 140 -9.36 -13.67 3.82
C ASN A 140 -8.89 -12.35 3.19
N ALA A 141 -9.62 -11.25 3.42
CA ALA A 141 -9.27 -9.94 2.89
C ALA A 141 -7.93 -9.43 3.44
N PHE A 142 -7.65 -9.66 4.73
CA PHE A 142 -6.39 -9.26 5.35
C PHE A 142 -5.20 -10.03 4.75
N VAL A 143 -5.31 -11.35 4.59
CA VAL A 143 -4.28 -12.18 3.95
C VAL A 143 -4.00 -11.69 2.53
N GLN A 144 -5.04 -11.40 1.74
CA GLN A 144 -4.89 -10.85 0.39
C GLN A 144 -4.18 -9.49 0.38
N VAL A 145 -4.50 -8.60 1.31
CA VAL A 145 -3.84 -7.29 1.44
C VAL A 145 -2.36 -7.44 1.76
N ILE A 146 -1.99 -8.34 2.69
CA ILE A 146 -0.59 -8.57 3.03
C ILE A 146 0.17 -9.19 1.85
N MET A 147 -0.45 -10.11 1.09
CA MET A 147 0.15 -10.64 -0.14
C MET A 147 0.37 -9.54 -1.18
N MET A 148 -0.59 -8.63 -1.35
CA MET A 148 -0.44 -7.47 -2.24
C MET A 148 0.72 -6.56 -1.81
N PHE A 149 0.85 -6.29 -0.51
CA PHE A 149 1.99 -5.54 0.02
C PHE A 149 3.31 -6.28 -0.18
N GLY A 150 3.34 -7.60 0.00
CA GLY A 150 4.53 -8.41 -0.25
C GLY A 150 4.99 -8.32 -1.72
N LYS A 151 4.06 -8.42 -2.67
CA LYS A 151 4.36 -8.25 -4.10
C LYS A 151 4.91 -6.85 -4.41
N THR A 152 4.21 -5.82 -3.93
CA THR A 152 4.59 -4.42 -4.14
C THR A 152 5.97 -4.14 -3.51
N PHE A 153 6.24 -4.68 -2.32
CA PHE A 153 7.52 -4.52 -1.63
C PHE A 153 8.68 -5.11 -2.43
N ILE A 154 8.54 -6.31 -3.01
CA ILE A 154 9.57 -6.94 -3.84
C ILE A 154 9.77 -6.19 -5.17
N GLN A 155 8.69 -5.70 -5.79
CA GLN A 155 8.80 -4.88 -6.99
C GLN A 155 9.54 -3.56 -6.71
N ASP A 156 9.14 -2.86 -5.65
CA ASP A 156 9.69 -1.56 -5.28
C ASP A 156 11.11 -1.68 -4.71
N SER A 157 11.47 -2.81 -4.08
CA SER A 157 12.81 -3.01 -3.52
C SER A 157 13.91 -2.91 -4.58
N VAL A 158 13.62 -3.27 -5.83
CA VAL A 158 14.57 -3.17 -6.95
C VAL A 158 15.07 -1.73 -7.10
N LEU A 159 14.15 -0.77 -7.12
CA LEU A 159 14.47 0.66 -7.26
C LEU A 159 14.92 1.29 -5.93
N MET A 160 14.30 0.89 -4.82
CA MET A 160 14.60 1.44 -3.51
C MET A 160 16.01 1.10 -3.02
N MET A 161 16.58 -0.03 -3.45
CA MET A 161 17.99 -0.34 -3.20
C MET A 161 18.95 0.63 -3.88
N ASP A 162 18.62 1.10 -5.09
CA ASP A 162 19.47 2.02 -5.84
C ASP A 162 19.33 3.44 -5.29
N PHE A 163 18.11 3.87 -4.91
CA PHE A 163 17.88 5.17 -4.28
C PHE A 163 18.40 5.25 -2.84
N HIS A 164 18.37 4.14 -2.09
CA HIS A 164 18.68 4.12 -0.66
C HIS A 164 19.52 2.91 -0.26
N PRO A 165 20.76 2.77 -0.76
CA PRO A 165 21.58 1.56 -0.60
C PRO A 165 21.94 1.22 0.86
N CYS A 166 21.85 2.18 1.78
CA CYS A 166 22.22 1.99 3.19
C CYS A 166 21.04 1.59 4.09
N TYR A 167 19.87 1.27 3.54
CA TYR A 167 18.72 0.91 4.37
C TYR A 167 18.94 -0.44 5.09
N PRO A 168 18.57 -0.55 6.39
CA PRO A 168 18.83 -1.75 7.20
C PRO A 168 18.14 -3.03 6.71
N VAL A 169 17.18 -2.92 5.79
CA VAL A 169 16.41 -4.06 5.29
C VAL A 169 17.16 -4.82 4.17
N TRP A 170 18.07 -4.18 3.43
CA TRP A 170 18.76 -4.79 2.29
C TRP A 170 19.74 -5.93 2.59
N PRO A 171 20.38 -6.02 3.78
CA PRO A 171 21.16 -7.19 4.16
C PRO A 171 20.34 -8.49 4.33
N HIS A 172 19.02 -8.45 4.20
CA HIS A 172 18.17 -9.63 4.32
C HIS A 172 18.43 -10.63 3.16
N SER A 173 18.50 -11.92 3.48
CA SER A 173 18.88 -13.00 2.54
C SER A 173 17.97 -13.09 1.31
N ILE A 174 16.72 -12.66 1.42
CA ILE A 174 15.76 -12.62 0.30
C ILE A 174 16.28 -11.84 -0.91
N PHE A 175 17.10 -10.82 -0.69
CA PHE A 175 17.64 -9.96 -1.74
C PHE A 175 18.91 -10.53 -2.38
N SER A 176 19.47 -11.58 -1.79
CA SER A 176 20.54 -12.40 -2.38
C SER A 176 19.99 -13.72 -2.95
N ASP A 177 18.67 -13.93 -2.93
CA ASP A 177 18.05 -15.16 -3.42
C ASP A 177 18.27 -15.31 -4.94
N PRO A 178 18.64 -16.50 -5.44
CA PRO A 178 18.80 -16.74 -6.87
C PRO A 178 17.57 -16.41 -7.72
N ALA A 179 16.35 -16.44 -7.14
CA ALA A 179 15.12 -16.03 -7.82
C ALA A 179 14.94 -14.51 -7.87
N TYR A 180 15.53 -13.76 -6.93
CA TYR A 180 15.45 -12.29 -6.90
C TYR A 180 16.37 -11.64 -7.93
N LEU A 181 17.58 -12.16 -8.14
CA LEU A 181 18.56 -11.60 -9.07
C LEU A 181 18.07 -11.46 -10.53
N PRO A 182 17.50 -12.50 -11.17
CA PRO A 182 16.94 -12.36 -12.52
C PRO A 182 15.73 -11.42 -12.53
N PHE A 183 14.85 -11.52 -11.53
CA PHE A 183 13.71 -10.62 -11.39
C PHE A 183 14.14 -9.14 -11.30
N LYS A 184 15.17 -8.83 -10.51
CA LYS A 184 15.75 -7.49 -10.41
C LYS A 184 16.20 -6.99 -11.78
N ARG A 185 16.92 -7.83 -12.54
CA ARG A 185 17.41 -7.49 -13.88
C ARG A 185 16.26 -7.14 -14.83
N ASP A 186 15.22 -7.96 -14.83
CA ASP A 186 14.10 -7.82 -15.75
C ASP A 186 13.28 -6.56 -15.43
N ILE A 187 13.03 -6.26 -14.15
CA ILE A 187 12.40 -5.01 -13.72
C ILE A 187 13.22 -3.78 -14.15
N LEU A 188 14.54 -3.80 -13.93
CA LEU A 188 15.41 -2.69 -14.35
C LEU A 188 15.38 -2.49 -15.87
N GLN A 189 15.28 -3.57 -16.65
CA GLN A 189 15.15 -3.48 -18.10
C GLN A 189 13.80 -2.87 -18.53
N ILE A 190 12.70 -3.24 -17.86
CA ILE A 190 11.37 -2.66 -18.13
C ILE A 190 11.34 -1.18 -17.76
N GLU A 191 11.91 -0.81 -16.61
CA GLU A 191 11.98 0.59 -16.14
C GLU A 191 12.91 1.46 -17.02
N ALA A 192 13.96 0.86 -17.61
CA ALA A 192 14.82 1.56 -18.56
C ALA A 192 14.19 1.77 -19.94
N GLN A 193 13.14 1.00 -20.29
CA GLN A 193 12.38 1.23 -21.51
C GLN A 193 11.46 2.44 -21.30
N GLU A 194 11.74 3.53 -22.00
CA GLU A 194 10.92 4.73 -21.98
C GLU A 194 9.50 4.38 -22.49
N HIS A 195 8.56 4.28 -21.56
CA HIS A 195 7.15 4.12 -21.88
C HIS A 195 6.48 5.48 -21.79
N ASP A 196 6.08 6.05 -22.93
CA ASP A 196 5.24 7.24 -22.93
C ASP A 196 3.85 6.87 -22.39
N PRO A 197 3.47 7.34 -21.18
CA PRO A 197 2.18 7.02 -20.59
C PRO A 197 0.98 7.57 -21.39
N ALA A 198 1.20 8.44 -22.38
CA ALA A 198 0.17 8.91 -23.30
C ALA A 198 -0.18 7.89 -24.40
N TYR A 199 0.74 7.00 -24.78
CA TYR A 199 0.57 6.04 -25.89
C TYR A 199 0.47 4.57 -25.46
N THR A 200 0.78 4.25 -24.21
CA THR A 200 0.62 2.88 -23.67
C THR A 200 -0.86 2.61 -23.35
N LEU A 201 -1.61 2.15 -24.35
CA LEU A 201 -2.94 1.58 -24.14
C LEU A 201 -2.78 0.23 -23.43
N LEU A 202 -3.28 0.14 -22.20
CA LEU A 202 -3.49 -1.18 -21.57
C LEU A 202 -4.58 -1.91 -22.37
N GLN A 203 -4.21 -3.06 -22.95
CA GLN A 203 -5.16 -4.02 -23.52
C GLN A 203 -5.98 -4.69 -22.43
#